data_AF-A0A1M6W2I9-F1
#
_entry.id   AF-A0A1M6W2I9-F1
#
_cell.length_a   1.000
_cell.length_b   1.000
_cell.length_c   1.000
_cell.angle_alpha   90.00
_cell.angle_beta   90.00
_cell.angle_gamma   90.00
#
_symmetry.space_group_name_H-M   'P 1'
#
loop_
_entity.id
_entity.type
_entity.pdbx_description
1 polymer ?
#
loop_
_entity_poly.entity_id
_entity_poly.type
_entity_poly.pdbx_seq_one_letter_code
_entity_poly.pdbx_strand_id
1 'polypeptide(L)'
;MILGNKSVIDNALDISSIGITFSSKPIIVGGLAMEYYGLRKCGDDIDLIISNEDYQILASQYSDYKIDIWGDLGIKFNQFELLRSISRLDYDFYSKGAVEYEKYKVLSFDRLFFMTAAAVRSEPDVQKRVDDFGLALGHCYNNYRNQAYVTNAELNITAYENAPDGTIFGGKYA
;
A
#
# COMPACT_ATOMS: atom_id res chain seq x y z
N MET A 1 10.26 9.36 6.88
CA MET A 1 9.03 8.54 7.01
C MET A 1 7.87 9.46 6.66
N ILE A 2 7.07 9.10 5.66
CA ILE A 2 5.87 9.86 5.29
C ILE A 2 4.82 9.59 6.36
N LEU A 3 4.26 10.64 6.93
CA LEU A 3 3.10 10.52 7.81
C LEU A 3 1.87 10.99 7.04
N GLY A 4 0.86 10.14 7.04
CA GLY A 4 -0.47 10.44 6.53
C GLY A 4 -1.42 10.98 7.60
N ASN A 5 -2.69 11.11 7.24
CA ASN A 5 -3.72 11.64 8.13
C ASN A 5 -4.30 10.56 9.05
N LYS A 6 -3.84 10.52 10.30
CA LYS A 6 -4.30 9.55 11.32
C LYS A 6 -5.83 9.57 11.53
N SER A 7 -6.49 10.72 11.40
CA SER A 7 -7.94 10.81 11.65
C SER A 7 -8.77 10.01 10.65
N VAL A 8 -8.26 9.77 9.43
CA VAL A 8 -8.87 8.86 8.46
C VAL A 8 -9.01 7.46 9.06
N ILE A 9 -7.95 6.97 9.70
CA ILE A 9 -7.96 5.64 10.31
C ILE A 9 -8.85 5.61 11.54
N ASP A 10 -8.69 6.57 12.45
CA ASP A 10 -9.42 6.58 13.72
C ASP A 10 -10.94 6.67 13.52
N ASN A 11 -11.40 7.27 12.41
CA ASN A 11 -12.82 7.35 12.07
C ASN A 11 -13.36 6.09 11.40
N ALA A 12 -12.52 5.28 10.76
CA ALA A 12 -12.93 4.11 9.99
C ALA A 12 -12.74 2.79 10.74
N LEU A 13 -11.76 2.72 11.66
CA LEU A 13 -11.29 1.47 12.24
C LEU A 13 -11.66 1.32 13.72
N ASP A 14 -12.53 0.36 14.00
CA ASP A 14 -12.72 -0.21 15.34
C ASP A 14 -12.25 -1.66 15.39
N ILE A 15 -10.99 -1.88 15.77
CA ILE A 15 -10.43 -3.24 15.91
C ILE A 15 -11.04 -4.05 17.06
N SER A 16 -11.73 -3.41 18.01
CA SER A 16 -12.32 -4.14 19.16
C SER A 16 -13.47 -5.04 18.71
N SER A 17 -14.12 -4.70 17.59
CA SER A 17 -15.18 -5.48 16.96
C SER A 17 -14.71 -6.83 16.38
N ILE A 18 -13.40 -7.05 16.22
CA ILE A 18 -12.83 -8.31 15.69
C ILE A 18 -12.88 -9.43 16.74
N GLY A 19 -12.98 -9.09 18.03
CA GLY A 19 -13.23 -10.07 19.09
C GLY A 19 -12.01 -10.86 19.57
N ILE A 20 -10.79 -10.43 19.23
CA ILE A 20 -9.54 -10.99 19.77
C ILE A 20 -8.61 -9.90 20.30
N THR A 21 -7.66 -10.30 21.15
CA THR A 21 -6.49 -9.47 21.46
C THR A 21 -5.36 -9.90 20.54
N PHE A 22 -4.92 -8.99 19.66
CA PHE A 22 -3.82 -9.25 18.75
C PHE A 22 -2.50 -9.41 19.50
N SER A 23 -1.79 -10.49 19.23
CA SER A 23 -0.40 -10.71 19.68
C SER A 23 0.57 -9.74 19.01
N SER A 24 0.29 -9.36 17.76
CA SER A 24 1.00 -8.30 17.03
C SER A 24 0.03 -7.30 16.43
N LYS A 25 0.30 -6.00 16.57
CA LYS A 25 -0.62 -4.96 16.05
C LYS A 25 -0.93 -5.19 14.57
N PRO A 26 -2.21 -5.27 14.17
CA PRO A 26 -2.58 -5.48 12.77
C PRO A 26 -2.09 -4.30 11.92
N ILE A 27 -1.71 -4.56 10.67
CA ILE A 27 -1.19 -3.57 9.73
C ILE A 27 -2.28 -3.22 8.73
N ILE A 28 -2.65 -1.95 8.67
CA ILE A 28 -3.61 -1.42 7.70
C ILE A 28 -2.95 -1.35 6.33
N VAL A 29 -3.58 -1.99 5.36
CA VAL A 29 -3.13 -2.04 3.96
C VAL A 29 -4.27 -1.58 3.03
N GLY A 30 -4.08 -1.76 1.71
CA GLY A 30 -5.15 -1.56 0.74
C GLY A 30 -5.71 -0.14 0.70
N GLY A 31 -7.03 -0.03 0.49
CA GLY A 31 -7.70 1.25 0.25
C GLY A 31 -7.60 2.24 1.42
N LEU A 32 -7.67 1.76 2.66
CA LEU A 32 -7.59 2.62 3.84
C LEU A 32 -6.18 3.19 4.04
N ALA A 33 -5.14 2.41 3.74
CA ALA A 33 -3.76 2.92 3.71
C ALA A 33 -3.56 3.96 2.60
N MET A 34 -4.18 3.77 1.42
CA MET A 34 -4.14 4.76 0.35
C MET A 34 -4.80 6.09 0.77
N GLU A 35 -5.93 6.05 1.48
CA GLU A 35 -6.57 7.28 1.98
C GLU A 35 -5.73 7.96 3.07
N TYR A 36 -5.10 7.19 3.95
CA TYR A 36 -4.17 7.72 4.95
C TYR A 36 -3.08 8.58 4.29
N TYR A 37 -2.51 8.14 3.16
CA TYR A 37 -1.51 8.92 2.40
C TYR A 37 -2.11 9.96 1.44
N GLY A 38 -3.42 10.19 1.47
CA GLY A 38 -4.10 11.19 0.65
C GLY A 38 -4.20 10.83 -0.84
N LEU A 39 -4.13 9.54 -1.20
CA LEU A 39 -4.13 9.11 -2.60
C LEU A 39 -5.55 9.04 -3.18
N ARG A 40 -6.48 8.39 -2.47
CA ARG A 40 -7.91 8.33 -2.81
C ARG A 40 -8.73 7.91 -1.60
N LYS A 41 -10.06 8.02 -1.71
CA LYS A 41 -10.98 7.49 -0.71
C LYS A 41 -10.91 5.97 -0.60
N CYS A 42 -11.02 5.44 0.62
CA CYS A 42 -11.15 4.01 0.87
C CYS A 42 -12.52 3.52 0.38
N GLY A 43 -12.59 2.21 0.11
CA GLY A 43 -13.87 1.54 -0.14
C GLY A 43 -14.54 1.15 1.16
N ASP A 44 -15.54 0.28 1.05
CA ASP A 44 -16.32 -0.21 2.20
C ASP A 44 -15.54 -1.26 3.03
N ASP A 45 -14.62 -1.99 2.40
CA ASP A 45 -13.80 -3.03 3.02
C ASP A 45 -12.52 -2.43 3.67
N ILE A 46 -12.12 -3.00 4.81
CA ILE A 46 -10.88 -2.68 5.53
C ILE A 46 -9.94 -3.89 5.48
N ASP A 47 -8.84 -3.72 4.76
CA ASP A 47 -7.79 -4.73 4.63
C ASP A 47 -6.75 -4.60 5.75
N LEU A 48 -6.49 -5.70 6.45
CA LEU A 48 -5.48 -5.79 7.50
C LEU A 48 -4.54 -6.97 7.22
N ILE A 49 -3.23 -6.78 7.40
CA ILE A 49 -2.28 -7.89 7.55
C ILE A 49 -2.11 -8.19 9.04
N ILE A 50 -2.27 -9.47 9.40
CA ILE A 50 -2.17 -9.96 10.77
C ILE A 50 -1.06 -11.01 10.90
N SER A 51 -0.57 -11.23 12.12
CA SER A 51 0.42 -12.28 12.36
C SER A 51 -0.16 -13.67 12.06
N ASN A 52 0.71 -14.66 11.84
CA ASN A 52 0.25 -16.03 11.67
C ASN A 52 -0.43 -16.54 12.94
N GLU A 53 0.07 -16.18 14.13
CA GLU A 53 -0.49 -16.53 15.43
C GLU A 53 -1.94 -16.06 15.55
N ASP A 54 -2.18 -14.78 15.23
CA ASP A 54 -3.52 -14.19 15.26
C ASP A 54 -4.44 -14.80 14.20
N TYR A 55 -3.89 -15.11 13.01
CA TYR A 55 -4.62 -15.83 11.96
C TYR A 55 -5.07 -17.21 12.44
N GLN A 56 -4.23 -17.99 13.11
CA GLN A 56 -4.62 -19.34 13.58
C GLN A 56 -5.76 -19.25 14.61
N ILE A 57 -5.73 -18.27 15.51
CA ILE A 57 -6.81 -18.02 16.47
C ILE A 57 -8.12 -17.72 15.72
N LEU A 58 -8.09 -16.74 14.82
CA LEU A 58 -9.29 -16.36 14.06
C LEU A 58 -9.78 -17.49 13.15
N ALA A 59 -8.87 -18.25 12.53
CA ALA A 59 -9.19 -19.41 11.71
C ALA A 59 -9.87 -20.53 12.51
N SER A 60 -9.62 -20.64 13.81
CA SER A 60 -10.32 -21.57 14.68
C SER A 60 -11.72 -21.07 15.09
N GLN A 61 -11.85 -19.75 15.32
CA GLN A 61 -13.10 -19.12 15.78
C GLN A 61 -14.11 -18.88 14.63
N TYR A 62 -13.60 -18.58 13.44
CA TYR A 62 -14.37 -18.18 12.26
C TYR A 62 -14.10 -19.14 11.10
N SER A 63 -14.34 -20.44 11.32
CA SER A 63 -13.99 -21.49 10.36
C SER A 63 -14.60 -21.28 8.97
N ASP A 64 -15.84 -20.78 8.94
CA ASP A 64 -16.65 -20.63 7.74
C ASP A 64 -16.33 -19.33 6.97
N TYR A 65 -15.51 -18.46 7.56
CA TYR A 65 -15.09 -17.17 7.01
C TYR A 65 -13.67 -17.20 6.46
N LYS A 66 -13.04 -18.38 6.42
CA LYS A 66 -11.70 -18.54 5.82
C LYS A 66 -11.76 -18.26 4.34
N ILE A 67 -10.77 -17.52 3.87
CA ILE A 67 -10.53 -17.28 2.46
C ILE A 67 -9.14 -17.80 2.07
N ASP A 68 -9.04 -18.32 0.85
CA ASP A 68 -7.80 -18.67 0.18
C ASP A 68 -7.84 -18.02 -1.20
N ILE A 69 -6.98 -17.03 -1.38
CA ILE A 69 -6.84 -16.30 -2.64
C ILE A 69 -5.46 -16.65 -3.19
N TRP A 70 -5.39 -17.68 -4.03
CA TRP A 70 -4.14 -18.11 -4.67
C TRP A 70 -3.00 -18.44 -3.68
N GLY A 71 -3.35 -18.99 -2.51
CA GLY A 71 -2.40 -19.32 -1.43
C GLY A 71 -2.22 -18.21 -0.39
N ASP A 72 -2.81 -17.03 -0.61
CA ASP A 72 -2.92 -16.00 0.41
C ASP A 72 -4.15 -16.29 1.30
N LEU A 73 -3.86 -16.75 2.51
CA LEU A 73 -4.89 -17.12 3.47
C LEU A 73 -5.34 -15.91 4.27
N GLY A 74 -6.63 -15.86 4.57
CA GLY A 74 -7.20 -14.84 5.44
C GLY A 74 -8.53 -15.25 6.04
N ILE A 75 -9.14 -14.31 6.75
CA ILE A 75 -10.49 -14.41 7.31
C ILE A 75 -11.26 -13.18 6.84
N LYS A 76 -12.42 -13.37 6.21
CA LYS A 76 -13.29 -12.28 5.75
C LYS A 76 -14.63 -12.32 6.47
N PHE A 77 -14.91 -11.31 7.29
CA PHE A 77 -16.20 -11.17 7.96
C PHE A 77 -16.52 -9.69 8.21
N ASN A 78 -17.81 -9.36 8.20
CA ASN A 78 -18.27 -7.97 8.25
C ASN A 78 -17.55 -7.11 7.19
N GLN A 79 -16.97 -5.99 7.60
CA GLN A 79 -16.18 -5.09 6.75
C GLN A 79 -14.68 -5.43 6.71
N PHE A 80 -14.24 -6.52 7.36
CA PHE A 80 -12.81 -6.81 7.52
C PHE A 80 -12.35 -7.93 6.60
N GLU A 81 -11.17 -7.69 6.01
CA GLU A 81 -10.37 -8.72 5.36
C GLU A 81 -9.04 -8.84 6.12
N LEU A 82 -8.95 -9.87 6.97
CA LEU A 82 -7.81 -10.13 7.85
C LEU A 82 -6.88 -11.16 7.19
N LEU A 83 -5.86 -10.68 6.51
CA LEU A 83 -4.97 -11.46 5.67
C LEU A 83 -3.71 -11.86 6.44
N ARG A 84 -3.33 -13.14 6.34
CA ARG A 84 -2.04 -13.63 6.84
C ARG A 84 -0.91 -13.22 5.89
N SER A 85 -1.22 -13.11 4.60
CA SER A 85 -0.28 -12.74 3.56
C SER A 85 -0.97 -12.07 2.38
N ILE A 86 -0.21 -11.30 1.61
CA ILE A 86 -0.58 -10.79 0.28
C ILE A 86 0.58 -11.10 -0.66
N SER A 87 0.30 -11.66 -1.84
CA SER A 87 1.33 -12.13 -2.78
C SER A 87 2.31 -13.13 -2.15
N ARG A 88 1.88 -13.88 -1.11
CA ARG A 88 2.67 -14.78 -0.26
C ARG A 88 3.76 -14.08 0.56
N LEU A 89 3.66 -12.76 0.72
CA LEU A 89 4.48 -11.96 1.63
C LEU A 89 3.69 -11.75 2.92
N ASP A 90 4.36 -11.91 4.05
CA ASP A 90 3.72 -12.01 5.36
C ASP A 90 3.85 -10.72 6.20
N TYR A 91 3.38 -10.82 7.43
CA TYR A 91 3.45 -9.75 8.42
C TYR A 91 4.86 -9.18 8.60
N ASP A 92 5.90 -10.01 8.64
CA ASP A 92 7.28 -9.56 8.86
C ASP A 92 7.81 -8.74 7.68
N PHE A 93 7.39 -9.08 6.46
CA PHE A 93 7.71 -8.27 5.30
C PHE A 93 7.04 -6.89 5.36
N TYR A 94 5.73 -6.86 5.66
CA TYR A 94 4.92 -5.64 5.63
C TYR A 94 5.09 -4.75 6.86
N SER A 95 5.50 -5.30 8.01
CA SER A 95 5.74 -4.53 9.23
C SER A 95 6.99 -3.64 9.15
N LYS A 96 7.94 -3.96 8.25
CA LYS A 96 9.17 -3.19 8.07
C LYS A 96 8.89 -1.76 7.62
N GLY A 97 9.20 -0.81 8.50
CA GLY A 97 9.00 0.62 8.28
C GLY A 97 7.55 1.08 8.40
N ALA A 98 6.61 0.20 8.80
CA ALA A 98 5.23 0.58 9.04
C ALA A 98 5.14 1.65 10.13
N VAL A 99 4.17 2.56 9.99
CA VAL A 99 3.93 3.63 10.96
C VAL A 99 3.19 3.06 12.16
N GLU A 100 3.83 3.11 13.33
CA GLU A 100 3.33 2.51 14.56
C GLU A 100 2.36 3.45 15.30
N TYR A 101 1.16 2.97 15.62
CA TYR A 101 0.23 3.62 16.55
C TYR A 101 -0.06 2.69 17.74
N GLU A 102 -0.85 3.16 18.71
CA GLU A 102 -1.13 2.41 19.93
C GLU A 102 -1.76 1.04 19.65
N LYS A 103 -2.74 0.98 18.75
CA LYS A 103 -3.58 -0.21 18.51
C LYS A 103 -3.31 -0.94 17.20
N TYR A 104 -2.69 -0.27 16.24
CA TYR A 104 -2.50 -0.75 14.87
C TYR A 104 -1.20 -0.19 14.29
N LYS A 105 -0.81 -0.68 13.12
CA LYS A 105 0.21 -0.07 12.27
C LYS A 105 -0.43 0.35 10.95
N VAL A 106 0.12 1.37 10.30
CA VAL A 106 -0.22 1.67 8.90
C VAL A 106 0.95 1.24 8.03
N LEU A 107 0.66 0.54 6.94
CA LEU A 107 1.69 0.11 5.99
C LEU A 107 2.56 1.28 5.56
N SER A 108 3.87 1.08 5.52
CA SER A 108 4.78 2.12 5.02
C SER A 108 4.47 2.45 3.57
N PHE A 109 4.65 3.71 3.19
CA PHE A 109 4.37 4.11 1.82
C PHE A 109 5.21 3.33 0.79
N ASP A 110 6.48 3.05 1.09
CA ASP A 110 7.33 2.26 0.19
C ASP A 110 6.78 0.85 -0.04
N ARG A 111 6.21 0.23 1.01
CA ARG A 111 5.55 -1.07 0.90
C ARG A 111 4.19 -0.98 0.23
N LEU A 112 3.46 0.13 0.41
CA LEU A 112 2.22 0.40 -0.32
C LEU A 112 2.49 0.56 -1.82
N PHE A 113 3.51 1.33 -2.19
CA PHE A 113 3.95 1.51 -3.58
C PHE A 113 4.37 0.18 -4.21
N PHE A 114 5.14 -0.63 -3.49
CA PHE A 114 5.47 -1.99 -3.94
C PHE A 114 4.20 -2.84 -4.14
N MET A 115 3.27 -2.79 -3.19
CA MET A 115 2.02 -3.55 -3.24
C MET A 115 1.17 -3.14 -4.45
N THR A 116 1.02 -1.85 -4.74
CA THR A 116 0.27 -1.38 -5.92
C THR A 116 0.94 -1.80 -7.22
N ALA A 117 2.27 -1.74 -7.29
CA ALA A 117 3.02 -2.23 -8.46
C ALA A 117 2.86 -3.74 -8.69
N ALA A 118 2.89 -4.55 -7.61
CA ALA A 118 2.69 -5.99 -7.69
C ALA A 118 1.28 -6.34 -8.18
N ALA A 119 0.26 -5.64 -7.66
CA ALA A 119 -1.15 -5.87 -7.97
C ALA A 119 -1.49 -5.70 -9.45
N VAL A 120 -0.80 -4.83 -10.19
CA VAL A 120 -0.99 -4.62 -11.64
C VAL A 120 -0.85 -5.93 -12.43
N ARG A 121 -0.01 -6.88 -11.96
CA ARG A 121 0.24 -8.15 -12.67
C ARG A 121 -0.49 -9.35 -12.07
N SER A 122 -0.98 -9.24 -10.84
CA SER A 122 -1.46 -10.39 -10.06
C SER A 122 -2.96 -10.38 -9.79
N GLU A 123 -3.68 -9.30 -10.10
CA GLU A 123 -5.10 -9.16 -9.81
C GLU A 123 -5.97 -9.01 -11.08
N PRO A 124 -7.25 -9.44 -11.02
CA PRO A 124 -8.15 -9.44 -12.18
C PRO A 124 -8.61 -8.03 -12.61
N ASP A 125 -8.76 -7.08 -11.68
CA ASP A 125 -9.18 -5.70 -11.98
C ASP A 125 -7.97 -4.83 -12.36
N VAL A 126 -7.40 -5.11 -13.53
CA VAL A 126 -6.15 -4.46 -13.98
C VAL A 126 -6.27 -2.94 -14.04
N GLN A 127 -7.41 -2.40 -14.47
CA GLN A 127 -7.56 -0.94 -14.62
C GLN A 127 -7.47 -0.24 -13.26
N LYS A 128 -8.22 -0.71 -12.25
CA LYS A 128 -8.13 -0.17 -10.89
C LYS A 128 -6.70 -0.24 -10.34
N ARG A 129 -5.95 -1.31 -10.64
CA ARG A 129 -4.56 -1.46 -10.17
C ARG A 129 -3.59 -0.56 -10.88
N VAL A 130 -3.77 -0.33 -12.18
CA VAL A 130 -3.02 0.68 -12.92
C VAL A 130 -3.29 2.07 -12.36
N ASP A 131 -4.55 2.39 -12.04
CA ASP A 131 -4.93 3.69 -11.45
C ASP A 131 -4.32 3.86 -10.04
N ASP A 132 -4.42 2.84 -9.18
CA ASP A 132 -3.85 2.84 -7.84
C ASP A 132 -2.31 3.00 -7.87
N PHE A 133 -1.63 2.31 -8.79
CA PHE A 133 -0.21 2.48 -9.03
C PHE A 133 0.13 3.89 -9.53
N GLY A 134 -0.66 4.42 -10.47
CA GLY A 134 -0.51 5.78 -11.00
C GLY A 134 -0.63 6.85 -9.91
N LEU A 135 -1.57 6.70 -8.97
CA LEU A 135 -1.71 7.60 -7.82
C LEU A 135 -0.48 7.55 -6.91
N ALA A 136 0.02 6.35 -6.59
CA ALA A 136 1.20 6.19 -5.75
C ALA A 136 2.46 6.77 -6.42
N LEU A 137 2.64 6.52 -7.73
CA LEU A 137 3.73 7.12 -8.51
C LEU A 137 3.61 8.65 -8.59
N GLY A 138 2.41 9.17 -8.82
CA GLY A 138 2.11 10.60 -8.80
C GLY A 138 2.46 11.26 -7.46
N HIS A 139 2.16 10.58 -6.35
CA HIS A 139 2.57 11.03 -5.02
C HIS A 139 4.09 11.12 -4.88
N CYS A 140 4.84 10.11 -5.35
CA CYS A 140 6.31 10.19 -5.35
C CYS A 140 6.81 11.39 -6.16
N TYR A 141 6.21 11.56 -7.33
CA TYR A 141 6.52 12.61 -8.27
C TYR A 141 6.26 14.01 -7.74
N ASN A 142 5.23 14.19 -6.92
CA ASN A 142 4.90 15.50 -6.37
C ASN A 142 5.69 15.84 -5.09
N ASN A 143 6.20 14.82 -4.37
CA ASN A 143 6.84 15.02 -3.07
C ASN A 143 8.35 14.79 -3.06
N TYR A 144 8.91 14.01 -4.00
CA TYR A 144 10.33 13.61 -4.00
C TYR A 144 11.12 14.01 -5.24
N ARG A 145 10.48 14.43 -6.33
CA ARG A 145 11.24 14.87 -7.51
C ARG A 145 12.03 16.14 -7.20
N ASN A 146 13.32 16.11 -7.55
CA ASN A 146 14.14 17.29 -7.50
C ASN A 146 13.69 18.26 -8.60
N GLN A 147 13.10 19.38 -8.21
CA GLN A 147 12.52 20.30 -9.18
C GLN A 147 13.56 21.03 -10.03
N ALA A 148 14.79 21.22 -9.55
CA ALA A 148 15.86 21.75 -10.40
C ALA A 148 16.16 20.79 -11.56
N TYR A 149 16.13 19.48 -11.32
CA TYR A 149 16.35 18.48 -12.37
C TYR A 149 15.18 18.40 -13.35
N VAL A 150 13.95 18.51 -12.86
CA VAL A 150 12.75 18.56 -13.72
C VAL A 150 12.77 19.81 -14.61
N THR A 151 12.99 20.99 -14.03
CA THR A 151 13.08 22.25 -14.80
C THR A 151 14.21 22.20 -15.82
N ASN A 152 15.39 21.69 -15.43
CA ASN A 152 16.49 21.51 -16.39
C ASN A 152 16.11 20.54 -17.52
N ALA A 153 15.39 19.46 -17.22
CA ALA A 153 14.94 18.53 -18.24
C ALA A 153 13.94 19.19 -19.22
N GLU A 154 12.98 19.95 -18.70
CA GLU A 154 11.97 20.67 -19.49
C GLU A 154 12.59 21.74 -20.41
N LEU A 155 13.57 22.50 -19.92
CA LEU A 155 14.31 23.49 -20.72
C LEU A 155 15.04 22.86 -21.91
N ASN A 156 15.35 21.56 -21.83
CA ASN A 156 16.11 20.82 -22.82
C ASN A 156 15.27 19.74 -23.52
N ILE A 157 13.93 19.76 -23.39
CA ILE A 157 13.06 18.67 -23.86
C ILE A 157 13.23 18.37 -25.34
N THR A 158 13.33 19.41 -26.18
CA THR A 158 13.54 19.26 -27.63
C THR A 158 14.86 18.57 -27.96
N ALA A 159 15.91 18.75 -27.15
CA ALA A 159 17.16 18.03 -27.38
C ALA A 159 16.98 16.53 -27.11
N TYR A 160 16.32 16.18 -26.00
CA TYR A 160 16.04 14.78 -25.64
C TYR A 160 15.14 14.09 -26.67
N GLU A 161 14.07 14.75 -27.13
CA GLU A 161 13.15 14.18 -28.13
C GLU A 161 13.82 13.90 -29.49
N ASN A 162 14.87 14.67 -29.83
CA ASN A 162 15.62 14.49 -31.07
C ASN A 162 16.80 13.51 -30.93
N ALA A 163 17.10 13.03 -29.73
CA ALA A 163 18.13 12.03 -29.50
C ALA A 163 17.55 10.62 -29.66
N PRO A 164 18.28 9.64 -30.24
CA PRO A 164 17.77 8.30 -30.50
C PRO A 164 17.18 7.56 -29.29
N ASP A 165 17.72 7.80 -28.10
CA ASP A 165 17.32 7.18 -26.84
C ASP A 165 17.17 8.21 -25.70
N GLY A 166 17.13 9.51 -26.03
CA GLY A 166 17.15 10.59 -25.06
C GLY A 166 18.53 10.92 -24.49
N THR A 167 19.62 10.27 -24.91
CA THR A 167 20.97 10.56 -24.42
C THR A 167 21.58 11.76 -25.14
N ILE A 168 22.07 12.73 -24.38
CA ILE A 168 22.83 13.88 -24.90
C ILE A 168 24.28 13.81 -24.42
N PHE A 169 25.22 13.68 -25.35
CA PHE A 169 26.65 13.73 -25.05
C PHE A 169 27.16 15.18 -24.99
N GLY A 170 27.91 15.52 -23.94
CA GLY A 170 28.53 16.84 -23.80
C GLY A 170 27.55 18.00 -23.53
N GLY A 171 26.34 17.70 -23.03
CA GLY A 171 25.37 18.72 -22.68
C GLY A 171 25.91 19.68 -21.62
N LYS A 172 25.79 20.99 -21.88
CA LYS A 172 26.19 22.05 -20.95
C LYS A 172 25.02 22.39 -20.04
N TYR A 173 24.69 21.46 -19.16
CA TYR A 173 23.68 21.67 -18.11
C TYR A 173 24.33 22.34 -16.91
N ALA A 174 23.59 23.25 -16.25
CA ALA A 174 24.02 23.95 -15.05
C ALA A 174 23.78 23.10 -13.79
#